data_AF-A0A087RV63-F1
#
_entry.id   AF-A0A087RV63-F1
#
_cell.length_a   1.000
_cell.length_b   1.000
_cell.length_c   1.000
_cell.angle_alpha   90.00
_cell.angle_beta   90.00
_cell.angle_gamma   90.00
#
_symmetry.space_group_name_H-M   'P 1'
#
loop_
_entity.id
_entity.type
_entity.pdbx_description
1 polymer ?
#
loop_
_entity_poly.entity_id
_entity_poly.type
_entity_poly.pdbx_seq_one_letter_code
_entity_poly.pdbx_strand_id
1 'polypeptide(L)'
;MVGELAGNYSTVVLMFAFGIAAMAPALIISRMVSPRKRSNPVKFLPMECGQVPSGEGRTHFMMQYYPYILMFVVFDVMAIFLYAWGSALLELPKSATLPMMGFLAIMFGAMAFALYQSGRRRIW
;
A
#
# COMPACT_ATOMS: atom_id res chain seq x y z
N MET A 1 21.05 -15.47 23.43
CA MET A 1 19.68 -14.96 23.16
C MET A 1 19.67 -13.61 22.44
N VAL A 2 20.13 -12.49 23.04
CA VAL A 2 20.15 -11.16 22.35
C VAL A 2 21.03 -11.14 21.09
N GLY A 3 22.20 -11.79 21.12
CA GLY A 3 23.11 -11.86 19.96
C GLY A 3 22.56 -12.69 18.78
N GLU A 4 21.81 -13.76 19.03
CA GLU A 4 21.15 -14.56 17.98
C GLU A 4 19.94 -13.84 17.39
N LEU A 5 19.17 -13.14 18.23
CA LEU A 5 18.08 -12.28 17.78
C LEU A 5 18.60 -11.17 16.85
N ALA A 6 19.70 -10.52 17.24
CA ALA A 6 20.39 -9.52 16.43
C ALA A 6 20.91 -10.11 15.11
N GLY A 7 21.44 -11.33 15.11
CA GLY A 7 21.84 -12.05 13.90
C GLY A 7 20.67 -12.31 12.94
N ASN A 8 19.52 -12.74 13.45
CA ASN A 8 18.32 -12.99 12.63
C ASN A 8 17.78 -11.71 11.98
N TYR A 9 17.66 -10.62 12.74
CA TYR A 9 17.21 -9.33 12.18
C TYR A 9 18.26 -8.67 11.28
N SER A 10 19.56 -8.90 11.55
CA SER A 10 20.63 -8.37 10.70
C SER A 10 20.55 -8.88 9.26
N THR A 11 20.09 -10.13 9.06
CA THR A 11 19.92 -10.71 7.72
C THR A 11 18.87 -9.93 6.92
N VAL A 12 17.74 -9.59 7.54
CA VAL A 12 16.68 -8.80 6.90
C VAL A 12 17.17 -7.40 6.54
N VAL A 13 17.90 -6.76 7.45
CA VAL A 13 18.48 -5.42 7.21
C VAL A 13 19.51 -5.46 6.09
N LEU A 14 20.36 -6.49 6.04
CA LEU A 14 21.35 -6.68 4.99
C LEU A 14 20.69 -6.90 3.62
N MET A 15 19.62 -7.70 3.54
CA MET A 15 18.86 -7.90 2.29
C MET A 15 18.22 -6.59 1.80
N PHE A 16 17.63 -5.81 2.70
CA PHE A 16 17.06 -4.51 2.37
C PHE A 16 18.15 -3.52 1.89
N ALA A 17 19.27 -3.45 2.61
CA ALA A 17 20.41 -2.62 2.25
C ALA A 17 21.00 -3.04 0.89
N PHE A 18 21.09 -4.34 0.62
CA PHE A 18 21.51 -4.86 -0.67
C PHE A 18 20.56 -4.44 -1.80
N GLY A 19 19.24 -4.48 -1.58
CA GLY A 19 18.27 -4.00 -2.57
C GLY A 19 18.47 -2.53 -2.94
N ILE A 20 18.70 -1.66 -1.93
CA ILE A 20 19.03 -0.25 -2.15
C ILE A 20 20.38 -0.12 -2.88
N ALA A 21 21.40 -0.83 -2.42
CA ALA A 21 22.74 -0.79 -2.98
C ALA A 21 22.81 -1.35 -4.41
N ALA A 22 21.90 -2.24 -4.80
CA ALA A 22 21.77 -2.73 -6.16
C ALA A 22 21.06 -1.71 -7.07
N MET A 23 20.02 -1.02 -6.57
CA MET A 23 19.29 -0.01 -7.35
C MET A 23 20.04 1.32 -7.50
N ALA A 24 20.74 1.78 -6.46
CA ALA A 24 21.36 3.10 -6.45
C ALA A 24 22.41 3.28 -7.58
N PRO A 25 23.35 2.33 -7.83
CA PRO A 25 24.30 2.44 -8.93
C PRO A 25 23.63 2.50 -10.29
N ALA A 26 22.53 1.76 -10.51
CA ALA A 26 21.79 1.80 -11.77
C ALA A 26 21.24 3.21 -12.05
N LEU A 27 20.68 3.88 -11.03
CA LEU A 27 20.20 5.25 -11.14
C LEU A 27 21.35 6.26 -11.31
N ILE A 28 22.45 6.09 -10.59
CA ILE A 28 23.63 6.96 -10.67
C ILE A 28 24.31 6.86 -12.04
N ILE A 29 24.59 5.65 -12.52
CA ILE A 29 25.20 5.40 -13.82
C ILE A 29 24.27 5.92 -14.93
N SER A 30 22.97 5.63 -14.86
CA SER A 30 21.99 6.18 -15.80
C SER A 30 22.05 7.70 -15.86
N ARG A 31 22.17 8.36 -14.70
CA ARG A 31 22.29 9.82 -14.62
C ARG A 31 23.63 10.38 -15.11
N MET A 32 24.73 9.64 -14.94
CA MET A 32 26.08 10.03 -15.41
C MET A 32 26.24 9.85 -16.92
N VAL A 33 25.73 8.75 -17.48
CA VAL A 33 25.86 8.41 -18.90
C VAL A 33 24.83 9.16 -19.76
N SER A 34 23.67 9.53 -19.20
CA SER A 34 22.60 10.18 -19.95
C SER A 34 23.07 11.48 -20.64
N PRO A 35 22.89 11.61 -21.97
CA PRO A 35 23.24 12.81 -22.72
C PRO A 35 22.31 13.97 -22.34
N ARG A 36 22.72 14.73 -21.33
CA ARG A 36 22.05 15.97 -20.92
C ARG A 36 22.39 17.09 -21.88
N LYS A 37 21.60 17.24 -22.95
CA LYS A 37 21.56 18.51 -23.69
C LYS A 37 21.16 19.64 -22.73
N ARG A 38 21.71 20.85 -22.96
CA ARG A 38 21.35 22.10 -22.24
C ARG A 38 19.83 22.16 -22.03
N SER A 39 19.41 22.60 -20.84
CA SER A 39 18.01 22.70 -20.39
C SER A 39 17.11 23.15 -21.54
N ASN A 40 16.37 22.21 -22.13
CA ASN A 40 15.37 22.53 -23.13
C ASN A 40 14.06 22.76 -22.37
N PRO A 41 13.52 23.99 -22.34
CA PRO A 41 12.31 24.30 -21.59
C PRO A 41 11.12 23.41 -22.02
N VAL A 42 11.08 22.98 -23.29
CA VAL A 42 10.02 22.12 -23.82
C VAL A 42 10.02 20.72 -23.18
N LYS A 43 11.19 20.18 -22.79
CA LYS A 43 11.28 18.85 -22.16
C LYS A 43 10.69 18.80 -20.74
N PHE A 44 10.50 19.97 -20.11
CA PHE A 44 9.95 20.09 -18.77
C PHE A 44 8.47 20.48 -18.78
N LEU A 45 7.89 20.72 -19.96
CA LEU A 45 6.45 20.98 -20.10
C LEU A 45 5.67 19.66 -19.98
N PRO A 46 4.47 19.68 -19.34
CA PRO A 46 3.53 18.57 -19.43
C PRO A 46 3.21 18.20 -20.88
N MET A 47 3.05 16.91 -21.14
CA MET A 47 2.72 16.40 -22.48
C MET A 47 1.22 16.57 -22.75
N GLU A 48 0.87 17.44 -23.70
CA GLU A 48 -0.52 17.74 -24.13
C GLU A 48 -0.69 17.42 -25.63
N CYS A 49 -0.31 16.21 -26.07
CA CYS A 49 -0.42 15.75 -27.47
C CYS A 49 0.14 16.73 -28.53
N GLY A 50 1.17 17.50 -28.17
CA GLY A 50 1.81 18.50 -29.05
C GLY A 50 1.25 19.92 -28.95
N GLN A 51 0.26 20.16 -28.10
CA GLN A 51 -0.22 21.50 -27.76
C GLN A 51 0.62 22.12 -26.63
N VAL A 52 0.66 23.46 -26.59
CA VAL A 52 1.28 24.17 -25.48
C VAL A 52 0.35 24.05 -24.27
N PRO A 53 0.81 23.45 -23.14
CA PRO A 53 -0.04 23.28 -21.97
C PRO A 53 -0.51 24.65 -21.47
N SER A 54 -1.80 24.77 -21.20
CA SER A 54 -2.43 26.02 -20.77
C SER A 54 -3.43 25.76 -19.65
N GLY A 55 -3.47 26.68 -18.69
CA GLY A 55 -4.31 26.56 -17.50
C GLY A 55 -3.79 25.57 -16.47
N GLU A 56 -4.49 25.50 -15.34
CA GLU A 56 -4.28 24.47 -14.34
C GLU A 56 -5.03 23.20 -14.77
N GLY A 57 -4.41 22.04 -14.59
CA GLY A 57 -5.04 20.76 -14.89
C GLY A 57 -6.34 20.63 -14.08
N ARG A 58 -7.48 20.53 -14.77
CA ARG A 58 -8.79 20.37 -14.12
C ARG A 58 -8.84 19.05 -13.37
N THR A 59 -8.44 19.03 -12.10
CA THR A 59 -8.54 17.84 -11.25
C THR A 59 -9.95 17.75 -10.68
N HIS A 60 -10.82 17.00 -11.35
CA HIS A 60 -11.99 16.43 -10.67
C HIS A 60 -11.47 15.31 -9.77
N PHE A 61 -11.34 15.57 -8.46
CA PHE A 61 -11.05 14.52 -7.48
C PHE A 61 -12.26 13.59 -7.40
N MET A 62 -12.19 12.48 -8.13
CA MET A 62 -13.23 11.46 -8.11
C MET A 62 -13.18 10.73 -6.78
N MET A 63 -14.07 11.10 -5.85
CA MET A 63 -14.18 10.50 -4.50
C MET A 63 -14.65 9.03 -4.53
N GLN A 64 -14.97 8.50 -5.71
CA GLN A 64 -15.43 7.13 -5.94
C GLN A 64 -14.50 6.04 -5.38
N TYR A 65 -13.20 6.32 -5.22
CA TYR A 65 -12.23 5.35 -4.68
C TYR A 65 -12.05 5.41 -3.16
N TYR A 66 -12.55 6.46 -2.51
CA TYR A 66 -12.35 6.66 -1.07
C TYR A 66 -12.95 5.55 -0.20
N PRO A 67 -14.17 5.03 -0.47
CA PRO A 67 -14.72 3.93 0.30
C PRO A 67 -13.85 2.67 0.24
N TYR A 68 -13.20 2.40 -0.89
CA TYR A 68 -12.30 1.26 -1.04
C TYR A 68 -11.04 1.39 -0.20
N ILE A 69 -10.49 2.60 -0.09
CA ILE A 69 -9.34 2.89 0.78
C ILE A 69 -9.72 2.67 2.25
N LEU A 70 -10.90 3.18 2.67
CA LEU A 70 -11.38 2.96 4.04
C LEU A 70 -11.62 1.47 4.33
N MET A 71 -12.23 0.72 3.41
CA MET A 71 -12.40 -0.73 3.55
C MET A 71 -11.06 -1.46 3.65
N PHE A 72 -10.05 -1.05 2.88
CA PHE A 72 -8.70 -1.62 2.98
C PHE A 72 -8.08 -1.41 4.35
N VAL A 73 -8.17 -0.20 4.92
CA VAL A 73 -7.64 0.09 6.27
C VAL A 73 -8.33 -0.74 7.35
N VAL A 74 -9.67 -0.89 7.27
CA VAL A 74 -10.41 -1.74 8.21
C VAL A 74 -10.03 -3.22 8.05
N PHE A 75 -9.89 -3.69 6.82
CA PHE A 75 -9.45 -5.05 6.52
C PHE A 75 -8.03 -5.33 7.05
N ASP A 76 -7.11 -4.37 6.95
CA ASP A 76 -5.74 -4.48 7.46
C ASP A 76 -5.72 -4.72 8.99
N VAL A 77 -6.51 -3.93 9.73
CA VAL A 77 -6.71 -4.15 11.17
C VAL A 77 -7.32 -5.52 11.47
N MET A 78 -8.29 -5.96 10.68
CA MET A 78 -8.88 -7.30 10.81
C MET A 78 -7.84 -8.41 10.59
N ALA A 79 -6.93 -8.25 9.64
CA ALA A 79 -5.87 -9.21 9.36
C ALA A 79 -4.89 -9.35 10.53
N ILE A 80 -4.57 -8.26 11.24
CA ILE A 80 -3.74 -8.31 12.46
C ILE A 80 -4.41 -9.17 13.53
N PHE A 81 -5.70 -9.01 13.76
CA PHE A 81 -6.45 -9.84 14.72
C PHE A 81 -6.51 -11.30 14.28
N LEU A 82 -6.70 -11.56 12.98
CA LEU A 82 -6.69 -12.92 12.43
C LEU A 82 -5.33 -13.59 12.61
N TYR A 83 -4.24 -12.85 12.42
CA TYR A 83 -2.88 -13.36 12.63
C TYR A 83 -2.61 -13.68 14.10
N ALA A 84 -2.96 -12.76 15.03
CA ALA A 84 -2.81 -12.98 16.47
C ALA A 84 -3.64 -14.16 16.98
N TRP A 85 -4.86 -14.33 16.47
CA TRP A 85 -5.68 -15.49 16.79
C TRP A 85 -5.12 -16.77 16.18
N GLY A 86 -4.65 -16.72 14.93
CA GLY A 86 -4.05 -17.85 14.23
C GLY A 86 -2.77 -18.37 14.87
N SER A 87 -1.92 -17.47 15.39
CA SER A 87 -0.67 -17.86 16.07
C SER A 87 -0.91 -18.57 17.40
N ALA A 88 -1.98 -18.23 18.12
CA ALA A 88 -2.33 -18.83 19.41
C ALA A 88 -3.39 -19.95 19.31
N LEU A 89 -3.83 -20.31 18.09
CA LEU A 89 -4.99 -21.18 17.87
C LEU A 89 -4.87 -22.57 18.50
N LEU A 90 -3.64 -23.11 18.57
CA LEU A 90 -3.36 -24.42 19.15
C LEU A 90 -3.32 -24.40 20.69
N GLU A 91 -3.04 -23.23 21.28
CA GLU A 91 -2.89 -23.04 22.73
C GLU A 91 -4.19 -22.56 23.40
N LEU A 92 -5.09 -21.99 22.61
CA LEU A 92 -6.37 -21.45 23.06
C LEU A 92 -7.42 -22.58 23.27
N PRO A 93 -8.28 -22.46 24.31
CA PRO A 93 -9.41 -23.36 24.46
C PRO A 93 -10.38 -23.18 23.28
N LYS A 94 -11.03 -24.26 22.84
CA LYS A 94 -11.99 -24.23 21.72
C LYS A 94 -13.14 -23.23 21.91
N SER A 95 -13.44 -22.85 23.16
CA SER A 95 -14.41 -21.81 23.49
C SER A 95 -13.98 -20.41 23.03
N ALA A 96 -12.68 -20.13 22.93
CA ALA A 96 -12.15 -18.85 22.46
C ALA A 96 -12.34 -18.63 20.94
N THR A 97 -12.65 -19.69 20.18
CA THR A 97 -12.97 -19.59 18.75
C THR A 97 -14.31 -18.91 18.51
N LEU A 98 -15.30 -19.10 19.38
CA LEU A 98 -16.66 -18.60 19.16
C LEU A 98 -16.75 -17.06 19.12
N PRO A 99 -16.13 -16.32 20.08
CA PRO A 99 -16.07 -14.86 20.00
C PRO A 99 -15.36 -14.34 18.75
N MET A 100 -14.28 -15.00 18.32
CA MET A 100 -13.52 -14.59 17.15
C MET A 100 -14.32 -14.79 15.85
N MET A 101 -15.06 -15.90 15.75
CA MET A 101 -15.99 -16.13 14.64
C MET A 101 -17.09 -15.07 14.60
N GLY A 102 -17.63 -14.68 15.75
CA GLY A 102 -18.60 -13.59 15.86
C GLY A 102 -18.03 -12.23 15.44
N PHE A 103 -16.82 -11.90 15.89
CA PHE A 103 -16.10 -10.70 15.47
C PHE A 103 -15.91 -10.64 13.95
N LEU A 104 -15.41 -11.73 13.35
CA LEU A 104 -15.23 -11.81 11.90
C LEU A 104 -16.56 -11.68 11.16
N ALA A 105 -17.63 -12.34 11.61
CA ALA A 105 -18.94 -12.22 10.99
C ALA A 105 -19.46 -10.78 10.97
N ILE A 106 -19.28 -10.03 12.06
CA ILE A 106 -19.67 -8.62 12.15
C ILE A 106 -18.82 -7.76 11.20
N MET A 107 -17.50 -7.96 11.18
CA MET A 107 -16.58 -7.20 10.32
C MET A 107 -16.84 -7.46 8.83
N PHE A 108 -16.98 -8.73 8.42
CA PHE A 108 -17.32 -9.07 7.05
C PHE A 108 -18.71 -8.57 6.66
N GLY A 109 -19.69 -8.61 7.58
CA GLY A 109 -21.02 -8.03 7.35
C GLY A 109 -20.97 -6.51 7.10
N ALA A 110 -20.23 -5.78 7.94
CA ALA A 110 -20.04 -4.34 7.77
C ALA A 110 -19.32 -4.00 6.46
N MET A 111 -18.28 -4.76 6.10
CA MET A 111 -17.54 -4.56 4.86
C MET A 111 -18.38 -4.90 3.62
N ALA A 112 -19.17 -5.97 3.66
CA ALA A 112 -20.10 -6.31 2.58
C ALA A 112 -21.14 -5.20 2.36
N PHE A 113 -21.65 -4.62 3.45
CA PHE A 113 -22.57 -3.48 3.38
C PHE A 113 -21.89 -2.22 2.81
N ALA A 114 -20.66 -1.91 3.24
CA ALA A 114 -19.88 -0.79 2.72
C ALA A 114 -19.59 -0.95 1.22
N LEU A 115 -19.25 -2.16 0.78
CA LEU A 115 -19.03 -2.49 -0.64
C LEU A 115 -20.31 -2.31 -1.46
N TYR A 116 -21.44 -2.80 -0.93
CA TYR A 116 -22.75 -2.60 -1.55
C TYR A 116 -23.10 -1.11 -1.71
N GLN A 117 -22.83 -0.29 -0.69
CA GLN A 117 -23.01 1.16 -0.74
C GLN A 117 -22.09 1.81 -1.77
N SER A 118 -20.82 1.40 -1.83
CA SER A 118 -19.84 1.95 -2.77
C SER A 118 -20.21 1.74 -4.24
N GLY A 119 -20.97 0.68 -4.57
CA GLY A 119 -21.44 0.42 -5.93
C GLY A 119 -22.51 1.40 -6.42
N ARG A 120 -23.17 2.13 -5.52
CA ARG A 120 -24.18 3.13 -5.89
C ARG A 120 -23.50 4.43 -6.31
N ARG A 121 -23.34 4.63 -7.61
CA ARG A 121 -22.76 5.86 -8.21
C ARG A 121 -23.59 7.13 -8.00
N ARG A 122 -24.78 7.05 -7.39
CA ARG A 122 -25.67 8.20 -7.16
C ARG A 122 -25.42 8.93 -5.83
N ILE A 123 -24.54 8.41 -4.97
CA ILE A 123 -24.26 9.00 -3.64
C ILE A 123 -22.99 9.87 -3.65
N TRP A 124 -22.31 10.00 -4.81
CA TRP A 124 -20.97 10.60 -4.93
C TRP A 124 -20.89 11.51 -6.15
#